data_AF-A0A2S8FLN9-F1
#
_entry.id   AF-A0A2S8FLN9-F1
#
_cell.length_a   1.000
_cell.length_b   1.000
_cell.length_c   1.000
_cell.angle_alpha   90.00
_cell.angle_beta   90.00
_cell.angle_gamma   90.00
#
_symmetry.space_group_name_H-M   'P 1'
#
loop_
_entity.id
_entity.type
_entity.pdbx_description
1 polymer ?
#
loop_
_entity_poly.entity_id
_entity_poly.type
_entity_poly.pdbx_seq_one_letter_code
_entity_poly.pdbx_strand_id
1 'polypeptide(L)'
;MTSSGVPYELAFVPSRVEGHVGVTLVRVFPDRMVIKSSTGQRVVRFRKIARYHESLPRRILWRMLLKRPSTPSVAYRDWFHAPPERFFRFHTSPPLTITMPVDEPADYAASNFFAIQQVIRAGGYETLDLG
;
A
#
# COMPACT_ATOMS: atom_id res chain seq x y z
N MET A 1 4.08 25.71 13.41
CA MET A 1 2.73 25.32 12.97
C MET A 1 2.74 23.84 12.65
N THR A 2 1.88 23.09 13.34
CA THR A 2 1.44 21.69 13.11
C THR A 2 2.50 20.66 12.73
N SER A 3 2.86 19.81 13.69
CA SER A 3 3.38 18.46 13.47
C SER A 3 2.54 17.77 12.40
N SER A 4 3.06 17.67 11.18
CA SER A 4 2.49 16.87 10.09
C SER A 4 2.71 15.39 10.42
N GLY A 5 2.02 14.92 11.45
CA GLY A 5 1.97 13.51 11.81
C GLY A 5 1.32 12.77 10.64
N VAL A 6 2.03 11.80 10.09
CA VAL A 6 1.44 10.82 9.17
C VAL A 6 0.16 10.30 9.83
N PRO A 7 -1.00 10.40 9.17
CA PRO A 7 -2.23 9.94 9.77
C PRO A 7 -2.10 8.45 10.08
N TYR A 8 -2.54 8.02 11.26
CA TYR A 8 -2.53 6.59 11.62
C TYR A 8 -3.48 5.78 10.73
N GLU A 9 -4.41 6.44 10.06
CA GLU A 9 -5.38 5.82 9.17
C GLU A 9 -5.65 6.75 7.98
N LEU A 10 -5.76 6.17 6.79
CA LEU A 10 -6.28 6.87 5.62
C LEU A 10 -7.55 6.17 5.11
N ALA A 11 -8.61 6.93 4.85
CA ALA A 11 -9.84 6.42 4.25
C ALA A 11 -10.16 7.19 2.96
N PHE A 12 -10.49 6.47 1.89
CA PHE A 12 -10.83 7.07 0.59
C PHE A 12 -11.74 6.17 -0.23
N VAL A 13 -12.42 6.75 -1.22
CA VAL A 13 -13.24 6.03 -2.21
C VAL A 13 -12.39 5.81 -3.46
N PRO A 14 -11.99 4.56 -3.79
CA PRO A 14 -11.19 4.31 -4.98
C PRO A 14 -12.02 4.51 -6.25
N SER A 15 -11.38 4.94 -7.34
CA SER A 15 -12.04 5.00 -8.65
C SER A 15 -12.31 3.60 -9.23
N ARG A 16 -11.40 2.65 -8.98
CA ARG A 16 -11.49 1.27 -9.43
C ARG A 16 -10.81 0.32 -8.43
N VAL A 17 -11.39 -0.86 -8.27
CA VAL A 17 -10.76 -1.98 -7.55
C VAL A 17 -10.90 -3.25 -8.37
N GLU A 18 -9.78 -3.93 -8.60
CA GLU A 18 -9.72 -5.23 -9.25
C GLU A 18 -9.51 -6.32 -8.20
N GLY A 19 -10.19 -7.46 -8.32
CA GLY A 19 -10.07 -8.57 -7.36
C GLY A 19 -10.96 -8.44 -6.12
N HIS A 20 -11.86 -7.45 -6.07
CA HIS A 20 -12.95 -7.34 -5.10
C HIS A 20 -14.11 -6.50 -5.67
N VAL A 21 -15.33 -7.03 -5.67
CA VAL A 21 -16.50 -6.40 -6.33
C VAL A 21 -17.23 -5.44 -5.39
N GLY A 22 -17.75 -4.34 -5.96
CA GLY A 22 -18.66 -3.42 -5.28
C GLY A 22 -18.02 -2.66 -4.12
N VAL A 23 -16.73 -2.32 -4.23
CA VAL A 23 -16.01 -1.55 -3.21
C VAL A 23 -16.56 -0.13 -3.15
N THR A 24 -16.86 0.32 -1.94
CA THR A 24 -17.35 1.67 -1.65
C THR A 24 -16.39 2.48 -0.79
N LEU A 25 -15.48 1.82 -0.08
CA LEU A 25 -14.49 2.50 0.77
C LEU A 25 -13.26 1.60 0.98
N VAL A 26 -12.08 2.22 0.95
CA VAL A 26 -10.83 1.59 1.37
C VAL A 26 -10.29 2.37 2.56
N ARG A 27 -9.87 1.64 3.60
CA ARG A 27 -9.18 2.18 4.77
C ARG A 27 -7.82 1.51 4.91
N VAL A 28 -6.76 2.29 5.00
CA VAL A 28 -5.38 1.83 5.14
C VAL A 28 -4.88 2.17 6.53
N PHE A 29 -4.33 1.17 7.20
CA PHE A 29 -3.70 1.25 8.52
C PHE A 29 -2.24 0.77 8.41
N PRO A 30 -1.38 1.00 9.41
CA PRO A 30 0.02 0.60 9.35
C PRO A 30 0.22 -0.91 9.20
N ASP A 31 -0.66 -1.73 9.76
CA ASP A 31 -0.54 -3.20 9.76
C ASP A 31 -1.50 -3.92 8.79
N ARG A 32 -2.45 -3.20 8.20
CA ARG A 32 -3.55 -3.79 7.42
C ARG A 32 -4.27 -2.79 6.53
N MET A 33 -5.04 -3.34 5.61
CA MET A 33 -6.04 -2.63 4.82
C MET A 33 -7.42 -3.24 5.07
N VAL A 34 -8.44 -2.40 5.02
CA VAL A 34 -9.85 -2.77 5.15
C VAL A 34 -10.59 -2.27 3.93
N ILE A 35 -11.28 -3.18 3.25
CA ILE A 35 -12.07 -2.88 2.05
C ILE A 35 -13.54 -3.10 2.41
N LYS A 36 -14.34 -2.06 2.30
CA LYS A 36 -15.80 -2.14 2.47
C LYS A 36 -16.45 -2.26 1.10
N SER A 37 -17.34 -3.22 0.96
CA SER A 37 -18.19 -3.42 -0.22
C SER A 37 -19.66 -3.59 0.19
N SER A 38 -20.56 -3.62 -0.79
CA SER A 38 -21.97 -3.94 -0.57
C SER A 38 -22.18 -5.32 0.07
N THR A 39 -21.28 -6.26 -0.18
CA THR A 39 -21.31 -7.64 0.32
C THR A 39 -20.67 -7.83 1.68
N GLY A 40 -20.06 -6.78 2.27
CA GLY A 40 -19.42 -6.85 3.58
C GLY A 40 -18.05 -6.19 3.62
N GLN A 41 -17.19 -6.68 4.51
CA GLN A 41 -15.87 -6.12 4.73
C GLN A 41 -14.78 -7.19 4.58
N ARG A 42 -13.74 -6.87 3.80
CA ARG A 42 -12.53 -7.70 3.65
C ARG A 42 -11.36 -7.02 4.36
N VAL A 43 -10.65 -7.78 5.19
CA VAL A 43 -9.45 -7.29 5.90
C VAL A 43 -8.22 -8.00 5.36
N VAL A 44 -7.26 -7.22 4.87
CA VAL A 44 -5.98 -7.69 4.35
C VAL A 44 -4.89 -7.28 5.32
N ARG A 45 -4.31 -8.24 6.05
CA ARG A 45 -3.19 -7.98 6.97
C ARG A 45 -1.87 -7.99 6.21
N PHE A 46 -1.06 -6.95 6.36
CA PHE A 46 0.21 -6.80 5.64
C PHE A 46 1.20 -7.92 5.96
N ARG A 47 1.27 -8.37 7.21
CA ARG A 47 2.09 -9.54 7.60
C ARG A 47 1.79 -10.82 6.80
N LYS A 48 0.60 -10.97 6.22
CA LYS A 48 0.20 -12.15 5.44
C LYS A 48 0.54 -12.03 3.95
N ILE A 49 0.81 -10.82 3.47
CA ILE A 49 1.09 -10.53 2.05
C ILE A 49 2.48 -9.94 1.82
N ALA A 50 3.18 -9.59 2.90
CA ALA A 50 4.54 -9.08 2.90
C ALA A 50 5.50 -10.06 2.20
N ARG A 51 6.30 -9.52 1.27
CA ARG A 51 7.33 -10.24 0.53
C ARG A 51 8.67 -9.55 0.71
N TYR A 52 9.71 -10.34 0.94
CA TYR A 52 11.09 -9.87 0.89
C TYR A 52 11.60 -10.07 -0.52
N HIS A 53 12.13 -9.01 -1.14
CA HIS A 53 12.69 -9.07 -2.49
C HIS A 53 14.18 -9.48 -2.50
N GLU A 54 14.75 -9.76 -1.32
CA GLU A 54 16.10 -10.31 -1.22
C GLU A 54 16.14 -11.78 -1.62
N SER A 55 17.17 -12.15 -2.39
CA SER A 55 17.51 -13.55 -2.60
C SER A 55 17.95 -14.18 -1.26
N LEU A 56 17.59 -15.45 -1.04
CA LEU A 56 18.02 -16.23 0.13
C LEU A 56 19.51 -16.08 0.49
N PRO A 57 20.48 -16.16 -0.44
CA PRO A 57 21.89 -15.98 -0.11
C PRO A 57 22.20 -14.57 0.43
N ARG A 58 21.54 -13.54 -0.10
CA ARG A 58 21.71 -12.16 0.36
C ARG A 58 21.18 -12.01 1.79
N ARG A 59 20.03 -12.59 2.11
CA ARG A 59 19.46 -12.60 3.48
C ARG A 59 20.38 -13.27 4.50
N ILE A 60 21.05 -14.36 4.11
CA ILE A 60 22.04 -15.04 4.97
C ILE A 60 23.25 -14.13 5.20
N LEU A 61 23.77 -13.48 4.16
CA LEU A 61 24.87 -12.52 4.26
C LEU A 61 24.54 -11.34 5.20
N TRP A 62 23.34 -10.75 5.09
CA TRP A 62 22.91 -9.65 5.97
C TRP A 62 22.85 -10.08 7.45
N ARG A 63 22.40 -11.30 7.73
CA ARG A 63 22.43 -11.88 9.08
C ARG A 63 23.86 -11.99 9.63
N MET A 64 24.81 -12.44 8.80
CA MET A 64 26.22 -12.55 9.23
C MET A 64 26.87 -11.18 9.46
N LEU A 65 26.47 -10.16 8.69
CA LEU A 65 27.01 -8.81 8.81
C LEU A 65 26.31 -7.95 9.89
N LEU A 66 25.41 -8.53 10.70
CA LEU A 66 24.57 -7.81 11.68
C LEU A 66 23.79 -6.62 11.08
N LYS A 67 23.59 -6.63 9.76
CA LYS A 67 22.88 -5.57 9.07
C LYS A 67 21.38 -5.90 9.06
N ARG A 68 20.53 -4.87 9.17
CA ARG A 68 19.08 -5.06 9.18
C ARG A 68 18.61 -5.64 7.82
N PRO A 69 17.76 -6.67 7.81
CA PRO A 69 17.16 -7.16 6.57
C PRO A 69 16.34 -6.05 5.89
N SER A 70 16.19 -6.14 4.57
CA SER A 70 15.35 -5.18 3.83
C SER A 70 13.94 -5.11 4.42
N THR A 71 13.33 -3.93 4.36
CA THR A 71 11.91 -3.75 4.68
C THR A 71 11.07 -4.65 3.75
N PRO A 72 10.08 -5.40 4.25
CA PRO A 72 9.23 -6.21 3.39
C PRO A 72 8.25 -5.34 2.60
N SER A 73 8.08 -5.67 1.31
CA SER A 73 7.11 -5.01 0.44
C SER A 73 5.74 -5.70 0.47
N VAL A 74 4.66 -4.92 0.50
CA VAL A 74 3.28 -5.43 0.52
C VAL A 74 2.52 -5.20 -0.78
N ALA A 75 3.04 -4.34 -1.65
CA ALA A 75 2.42 -3.97 -2.90
C ALA A 75 3.44 -3.45 -3.91
N TYR A 76 3.10 -3.58 -5.19
CA TYR A 76 3.63 -2.72 -6.23
C TYR A 76 2.82 -1.43 -6.31
N ARG A 77 3.43 -0.37 -6.82
CA ARG A 77 2.77 0.91 -7.07
C ARG A 77 3.18 1.46 -8.42
N ASP A 78 2.33 2.33 -8.96
CA ASP A 78 2.63 3.11 -10.16
C ASP A 78 2.00 4.49 -10.05
N TRP A 79 2.83 5.53 -10.13
CA TRP A 79 2.44 6.94 -10.01
C TRP A 79 2.42 7.69 -11.35
N PHE A 80 3.12 7.19 -12.38
CA PHE A 80 3.44 7.97 -13.59
C PHE A 80 2.29 8.08 -14.60
N HIS A 81 1.07 7.77 -14.16
CA HIS A 81 -0.15 7.85 -14.93
C HIS A 81 -1.09 8.97 -14.44
N ALA A 82 -2.15 9.22 -15.21
CA ALA A 82 -3.25 10.07 -14.76
C ALA A 82 -3.85 9.51 -13.45
N PRO A 83 -4.42 10.35 -12.56
CA PRO A 83 -4.95 9.87 -11.28
C PRO A 83 -5.80 8.59 -11.29
N PRO A 84 -6.79 8.42 -12.20
CA PRO A 84 -7.61 7.20 -12.25
C PRO A 84 -6.87 5.98 -12.86
N GLU A 85 -5.57 6.10 -13.11
CA GLU A 85 -4.70 5.02 -13.56
C GLU A 85 -3.58 4.74 -12.56
N ARG A 86 -3.33 5.63 -11.59
CA ARG A 86 -2.38 5.41 -10.50
C ARG A 86 -2.90 4.32 -9.57
N PHE A 87 -2.05 3.36 -9.23
CA PHE A 87 -2.51 2.21 -8.46
C PHE A 87 -1.52 1.69 -7.43
N PHE A 88 -2.07 0.92 -6.49
CA PHE A 88 -1.34 -0.05 -5.67
C PHE A 88 -1.84 -1.45 -5.98
N ARG A 89 -0.94 -2.35 -6.37
CA ARG A 89 -1.23 -3.77 -6.59
C ARG A 89 -0.67 -4.57 -5.42
N PHE A 90 -1.54 -4.93 -4.48
CA PHE A 90 -1.18 -5.66 -3.28
C PHE A 90 -0.86 -7.13 -3.59
N HIS A 91 0.09 -7.68 -2.85
CA HIS A 91 0.58 -9.06 -2.98
C HIS A 91 -0.40 -10.15 -2.51
N THR A 92 -1.70 -9.90 -2.56
CA THR A 92 -2.75 -10.85 -2.17
C THR A 92 -2.92 -11.98 -3.18
N SER A 93 -3.57 -13.07 -2.73
CA SER A 93 -4.09 -14.13 -3.61
C SER A 93 -5.59 -14.31 -3.30
N PRO A 94 -6.50 -14.01 -4.24
CA PRO A 94 -6.26 -13.46 -5.58
C PRO A 94 -5.64 -12.05 -5.54
N PRO A 95 -4.94 -11.59 -6.60
CA PRO A 95 -4.39 -10.25 -6.70
C PRO A 95 -5.44 -9.18 -6.49
N LEU A 96 -5.04 -8.07 -5.87
CA LEU A 96 -5.91 -6.94 -5.55
C LEU A 96 -5.22 -5.66 -6.01
N THR A 97 -5.85 -4.95 -6.94
CA THR A 97 -5.38 -3.65 -7.43
C THR A 97 -6.35 -2.57 -6.95
N ILE A 98 -5.84 -1.51 -6.35
CA ILE A 98 -6.61 -0.34 -5.91
C ILE A 98 -6.10 0.88 -6.66
N THR A 99 -7.00 1.57 -7.33
CA THR A 99 -6.71 2.77 -8.10
C THR A 99 -7.13 4.02 -7.32
N MET A 100 -6.36 5.11 -7.46
CA MET A 100 -6.61 6.36 -6.73
C MET A 100 -7.97 6.99 -7.08
N PRO A 101 -8.55 7.80 -6.19
CA PRO A 101 -9.78 8.58 -6.47
C PRO A 101 -9.69 9.40 -7.76
N VAL A 102 -10.85 9.71 -8.34
CA VAL A 102 -10.92 10.53 -9.57
C VAL A 102 -10.54 11.99 -9.29
N ASP A 103 -10.86 12.47 -8.10
CA ASP A 103 -10.63 13.82 -7.59
C ASP A 103 -9.30 13.96 -6.81
N GLU A 104 -8.34 13.07 -7.07
CA GLU A 104 -7.03 13.09 -6.43
C GLU A 104 -6.29 14.42 -6.71
N PRO A 105 -5.67 15.05 -5.69
CA PRO A 105 -4.83 16.22 -5.89
C PRO A 105 -3.70 15.98 -6.90
N ALA A 106 -3.41 17.00 -7.72
CA ALA A 106 -2.26 16.96 -8.63
C ALA A 106 -0.93 17.00 -7.87
N ASP A 107 -0.89 17.70 -6.73
CA ASP A 107 0.27 17.70 -5.83
C ASP A 107 0.46 16.34 -5.17
N TYR A 108 1.62 15.74 -5.37
CA TYR A 108 1.98 14.45 -4.81
C TYR A 108 1.93 14.46 -3.28
N ALA A 109 2.45 15.50 -2.62
CA ALA A 109 2.52 15.54 -1.16
C ALA A 109 1.13 15.59 -0.51
N ALA A 110 0.14 16.16 -1.21
CA ALA A 110 -1.25 16.21 -0.80
C ALA A 110 -2.07 14.96 -1.23
N SER A 111 -1.51 14.09 -2.07
CA SER A 111 -2.23 12.94 -2.64
C SER A 111 -2.49 11.83 -1.61
N ASN A 112 -3.60 11.11 -1.79
CA ASN A 112 -3.83 9.83 -1.11
C ASN A 112 -2.71 8.85 -1.41
N PHE A 113 -2.15 8.86 -2.63
CA PHE A 113 -1.04 7.97 -2.99
C PHE A 113 0.19 8.16 -2.08
N PHE A 114 0.57 9.40 -1.77
CA PHE A 114 1.63 9.68 -0.81
C PHE A 114 1.21 9.27 0.61
N ALA A 115 0.01 9.62 1.04
CA ALA A 115 -0.49 9.28 2.36
C ALA A 115 -0.53 7.76 2.61
N ILE A 116 -0.97 6.96 1.63
CA ILE A 116 -0.96 5.49 1.68
C ILE A 116 0.44 4.97 1.97
N GLN A 117 1.45 5.45 1.25
CA GLN A 117 2.83 5.01 1.48
C GLN A 117 3.32 5.36 2.87
N GLN A 118 3.00 6.56 3.35
CA GLN A 118 3.42 6.97 4.68
C GLN A 118 2.78 6.09 5.77
N VAL A 119 1.49 5.78 5.64
CA VAL A 119 0.78 4.85 6.54
C VAL A 119 1.44 3.47 6.51
N ILE A 120 1.72 2.92 5.32
CA ILE A 120 2.36 1.60 5.15
C ILE A 120 3.77 1.60 5.77
N ARG A 121 4.56 2.66 5.54
CA ARG A 121 5.91 2.84 6.10
C ARG A 121 5.91 2.95 7.61
N ALA A 122 4.93 3.64 8.19
CA ALA A 122 4.76 3.71 9.64
C ALA A 122 4.54 2.32 10.27
N GLY A 123 4.06 1.34 9.49
CA GLY A 123 3.91 -0.05 9.91
C GLY A 123 5.14 -0.93 9.73
N GLY A 124 6.25 -0.39 9.22
CA GLY A 124 7.47 -1.16 8.92
C GLY A 124 7.38 -1.97 7.62
N TYR A 125 6.53 -1.54 6.67
CA TYR A 125 6.42 -2.12 5.34
C TYR A 125 6.78 -1.10 4.27
N GLU A 126 7.00 -1.57 3.05
CA GLU A 126 7.21 -0.71 1.89
C GLU A 126 6.33 -1.10 0.70
N THR A 127 6.38 -0.28 -0.33
CA THR A 127 5.77 -0.53 -1.63
C THR A 127 6.85 -0.38 -2.68
N LEU A 128 6.86 -1.24 -3.69
CA LEU A 128 7.84 -1.16 -4.78
C LEU A 128 7.29 -0.38 -5.96
N ASP A 129 8.08 0.56 -6.46
CA ASP A 129 7.78 1.27 -7.70
C ASP A 129 7.94 0.37 -8.91
N LEU A 130 7.04 0.53 -9.89
CA LEU A 130 7.13 -0.12 -11.20
C LEU A 130 7.60 0.82 -12.32
N GLY A 131 7.78 2.11 -12.02
CA GLY A 131 8.33 3.13 -12.91
C GLY A 131 9.35 4.00 -12.19
#